data_AF-A0A562ZDL0-F1
#
_entry.id   AF-A0A562ZDL0-F1
#
_cell.length_a   1.000
_cell.length_b   1.000
_cell.length_c   1.000
_cell.angle_alpha   90.00
_cell.angle_beta   90.00
_cell.angle_gamma   90.00
#
_symmetry.space_group_name_H-M   'P 1'
#
loop_
_entity.id
_entity.type
_entity.pdbx_description
1 polymer ?
#
loop_
_entity_poly.entity_id
_entity_poly.type
_entity_poly.pdbx_seq_one_letter_code
_entity_poly.pdbx_strand_id
1 'polypeptide(L)'
;MLFFEYLRLSPSYGLAKRDVKGLLDPECTLPSYFSEVQSTYALLGDVHRVLFRLWWRQRGIKAFGMAVPKGGEPAQRAAGVANPVLSFEGDRFRWHDVYRGLRVLTFRVARPDWELWRIGAMSEVGYDTTRDKRERIRLDPRGPREVSGPEEVEAREIVTKATIRALQRAEARAENAARGHFPCDDQVDHSLFNYRMLRKRKQALHRWEKSEMDRLLASQLATDNRANE
;
A
#
# COMPACT_ATOMS: atom_id res chain seq x y z
N MET A 1 8.06 0.69 3.85
CA MET A 1 7.44 -0.22 2.86
C MET A 1 5.93 -0.01 2.76
N LEU A 2 5.17 -0.12 3.86
CA LEU A 2 3.69 -0.06 3.81
C LEU A 2 3.14 1.23 3.20
N PHE A 3 3.61 2.39 3.65
CA PHE A 3 3.22 3.69 3.09
C PHE A 3 3.39 3.75 1.56
N PHE A 4 4.54 3.31 1.06
CA PHE A 4 4.84 3.26 -0.38
C PHE A 4 3.86 2.37 -1.17
N GLU A 5 3.46 1.24 -0.60
CA GLU A 5 2.46 0.36 -1.23
C GLU A 5 1.05 0.94 -1.19
N TYR A 6 0.68 1.64 -0.11
CA TYR A 6 -0.60 2.35 -0.04
C TYR A 6 -0.68 3.50 -1.05
N LEU A 7 0.39 4.29 -1.22
CA LEU A 7 0.48 5.31 -2.28
C LEU A 7 0.29 4.71 -3.68
N ARG A 8 0.85 3.51 -3.92
CA ARG A 8 0.70 2.83 -5.20
C ARG A 8 -0.76 2.46 -5.50
N LEU A 9 -1.55 2.18 -4.46
CA LEU A 9 -2.93 1.75 -4.54
C LEU A 9 -3.95 2.90 -4.48
N SER A 10 -3.54 4.09 -4.02
CA SER A 10 -4.40 5.29 -3.99
C SER A 10 -4.83 5.75 -5.39
N PRO A 11 -6.15 5.91 -5.63
CA PRO A 11 -6.67 6.64 -6.77
C PRO A 11 -6.18 8.09 -6.85
N SER A 12 -6.30 8.90 -5.79
CA SER A 12 -5.95 10.32 -5.83
C SER A 12 -4.46 10.57 -6.07
N TYR A 13 -3.58 9.73 -5.51
CA TYR A 13 -2.15 9.80 -5.83
C TYR A 13 -1.87 9.48 -7.32
N GLY A 14 -2.67 8.56 -7.88
CA GLY A 14 -2.68 8.28 -9.31
C GLY A 14 -3.17 9.45 -10.16
N LEU A 15 -4.12 10.25 -9.65
CA LEU A 15 -4.59 11.48 -10.30
C LEU A 15 -3.52 12.57 -10.28
N ALA A 16 -2.84 12.80 -9.14
CA ALA A 16 -1.74 13.77 -9.07
C ALA A 16 -0.62 13.47 -10.08
N LYS A 17 -0.32 12.18 -10.29
CA LYS A 17 0.60 11.75 -11.35
C LYS A 17 0.13 12.14 -12.76
N ARG A 18 -1.18 12.02 -13.04
CA ARG A 18 -1.74 12.38 -14.34
C ARG A 18 -1.74 13.89 -14.55
N ASP A 19 -2.07 14.63 -13.49
CA ASP A 19 -2.06 16.09 -13.46
C ASP A 19 -0.69 16.67 -13.81
N VAL A 20 0.37 16.20 -13.14
CA VAL A 20 1.75 16.60 -13.46
C VAL A 20 2.16 16.30 -14.90
N LYS A 21 1.47 15.36 -15.57
CA LYS A 21 1.72 15.01 -16.97
C LYS A 21 0.80 15.73 -17.96
N GLY A 22 -0.11 16.59 -17.49
CA GLY A 22 -1.15 17.19 -18.34
C GLY A 22 -2.14 16.17 -18.89
N LEU A 23 -2.35 15.05 -18.19
CA LEU A 23 -3.20 13.93 -18.61
C LEU A 23 -4.46 13.80 -17.75
N LEU A 24 -4.83 14.83 -16.98
CA LEU A 24 -6.14 14.83 -16.33
C LEU A 24 -7.23 14.89 -17.39
N ASP A 25 -8.27 14.11 -17.15
CA ASP A 25 -9.50 14.23 -17.91
C ASP A 25 -10.18 15.55 -17.51
N PRO A 26 -10.55 16.44 -18.46
CA PRO A 26 -11.24 17.69 -18.15
C PRO A 26 -12.54 17.49 -17.35
N GLU A 27 -13.20 16.34 -17.50
CA GLU A 27 -14.43 16.01 -16.79
C GLU A 27 -14.18 15.37 -15.41
N CYS A 28 -12.92 15.16 -15.02
CA CYS A 28 -12.60 14.54 -13.74
C CYS A 28 -12.94 15.48 -12.58
N THR A 29 -13.89 15.07 -11.74
CA THR A 29 -14.12 15.73 -10.45
C THR A 29 -12.96 15.42 -9.51
N LEU A 30 -12.27 16.46 -9.05
CA LEU A 30 -11.18 16.34 -8.08
C LEU A 30 -11.73 16.48 -6.64
N PRO A 31 -11.21 15.71 -5.66
CA PRO A 31 -11.57 15.88 -4.27
C PRO A 31 -11.15 17.25 -3.72
N SER A 32 -11.84 17.76 -2.71
CA SER A 32 -11.55 19.07 -2.09
C SER A 32 -10.13 19.19 -1.51
N TYR A 33 -9.54 18.08 -1.06
CA TYR A 33 -8.18 17.98 -0.51
C TYR A 33 -7.11 17.68 -1.57
N PHE A 34 -7.43 17.76 -2.87
CA PHE A 34 -6.48 17.36 -3.92
C PHE A 34 -5.16 18.15 -3.89
N SER A 35 -5.15 19.38 -3.38
CA SER A 35 -3.93 20.18 -3.15
C SER A 35 -2.95 19.55 -2.15
N GLU A 36 -3.44 18.87 -1.12
CA GLU A 36 -2.61 18.08 -0.18
C GLU A 36 -1.96 16.90 -0.91
N VAL A 37 -2.71 16.25 -1.80
CA VAL A 37 -2.24 15.13 -2.62
C VAL A 37 -1.17 15.59 -3.60
N GLN A 38 -1.36 16.74 -4.26
CA GLN A 38 -0.36 17.36 -5.12
C GLN A 38 0.92 17.69 -4.34
N SER A 39 0.79 18.24 -3.13
CA SER A 39 1.93 18.58 -2.26
C SER A 39 2.72 17.31 -1.88
N THR A 40 2.00 16.26 -1.49
CA THR A 40 2.60 14.96 -1.17
C THR A 40 3.26 14.32 -2.39
N TYR A 41 2.65 14.44 -3.58
CA TYR A 41 3.23 13.98 -4.84
C TYR A 41 4.51 14.76 -5.20
N ALA A 42 4.53 16.08 -5.04
CA ALA A 42 5.71 16.91 -5.27
C ALA A 42 6.89 16.48 -4.39
N LEU A 43 6.61 16.17 -3.11
CA LEU A 43 7.60 15.67 -2.17
C LEU A 43 8.11 14.26 -2.56
N LEU A 44 7.20 13.33 -2.81
CA LEU A 44 7.51 11.89 -2.88
C LEU A 44 7.73 11.33 -4.28
N GLY A 45 7.28 12.02 -5.33
CA GLY A 45 7.46 11.67 -6.74
C GLY A 45 6.66 10.45 -7.23
N ASP A 46 6.94 9.99 -8.46
CA ASP A 46 6.22 8.87 -9.10
C ASP A 46 6.61 7.51 -8.48
N VAL A 47 5.89 7.08 -7.44
CA VAL A 47 6.08 5.77 -6.78
C VAL A 47 5.79 4.56 -7.68
N HIS A 48 5.16 4.76 -8.85
CA HIS A 48 4.86 3.69 -9.80
C HIS A 48 5.96 3.48 -10.85
N ARG A 49 7.02 4.30 -10.83
CA ARG A 49 8.20 4.17 -11.72
C ARG A 49 9.52 4.26 -10.96
N VAL A 50 9.53 3.71 -9.75
CA VAL A 50 10.73 3.60 -8.93
C VAL A 50 10.64 2.36 -8.06
N LEU A 51 11.76 1.67 -7.84
CA LEU A 51 11.85 0.57 -6.89
C LEU A 51 11.89 1.11 -5.46
N PHE A 52 11.23 0.44 -4.51
CA PHE A 52 11.13 0.91 -3.12
C PHE A 52 12.50 1.31 -2.52
N ARG A 53 13.54 0.49 -2.69
CA ARG A 53 14.88 0.78 -2.14
C ARG A 53 15.48 2.07 -2.71
N LEU A 54 15.31 2.32 -4.01
CA LEU A 54 15.81 3.52 -4.67
C LEU A 54 15.01 4.75 -4.24
N TRP A 55 13.68 4.63 -4.21
CA TRP A 55 12.79 5.68 -3.73
C TRP A 55 13.08 6.08 -2.29
N TRP A 56 13.26 5.08 -1.42
CA TRP A 56 13.57 5.31 -0.01
C TRP A 56 14.84 6.15 0.13
N ARG A 57 15.91 5.76 -0.57
CA ARG A 57 17.19 6.48 -0.55
C ARG A 57 17.09 7.91 -1.10
N GLN A 58 16.33 8.10 -2.18
CA GLN A 58 16.26 9.38 -2.88
C GLN A 58 15.32 10.40 -2.21
N ARG A 59 14.16 9.91 -1.73
CA ARG A 59 13.05 10.76 -1.28
C ARG A 59 12.54 10.38 0.10
N GLY A 60 12.31 9.08 0.35
CA GLY A 60 11.70 8.61 1.60
C GLY A 60 12.47 9.04 2.85
N ILE A 61 13.79 8.83 2.89
CA ILE A 61 14.65 9.20 4.02
C ILE A 61 14.53 10.68 4.37
N LYS A 62 14.52 11.56 3.35
CA LYS A 62 14.37 13.01 3.54
C LYS A 62 12.97 13.38 4.00
N ALA A 63 11.94 12.80 3.38
CA ALA A 63 10.55 13.07 3.73
C ALA A 63 10.22 12.69 5.18
N PHE A 64 10.72 11.54 5.64
CA PHE A 64 10.49 11.03 7.00
C PHE A 64 11.54 11.46 8.03
N GLY A 65 12.43 12.39 7.68
CA GLY A 65 13.45 12.92 8.61
C GLY A 65 14.38 11.87 9.20
N MET A 66 14.62 10.73 8.52
CA MET A 66 15.58 9.74 9.01
C MET A 66 16.99 10.15 8.60
N ALA A 67 17.90 10.31 9.56
CA ALA A 67 19.30 10.52 9.22
C ALA A 67 19.91 9.23 8.62
N VAL A 68 20.60 9.35 7.49
CA VAL A 68 21.52 8.28 7.03
C VAL A 68 22.75 8.37 7.93
N PRO A 69 23.09 7.32 8.72
CA PRO A 69 24.28 7.38 9.53
C PRO A 69 25.50 7.41 8.60
N LYS A 70 26.14 8.57 8.48
CA LYS A 70 27.54 8.65 8.07
C LYS A 70 28.36 8.17 9.28
N GLY A 71 29.23 7.18 9.09
CA GLY A 71 30.00 6.56 10.17
C GLY A 71 30.54 7.60 11.16
N GLY A 72 30.04 7.54 12.40
CA GLY A 72 30.30 8.52 13.44
C GLY A 72 29.59 8.13 14.76
N GLU A 73 30.23 8.51 15.87
CA GLU A 73 29.90 8.08 17.24
C GLU A 73 28.48 8.47 17.71
N PRO A 74 27.92 7.73 18.70
CA PRO A 74 26.52 7.85 19.12
C PRO A 74 26.06 9.22 19.61
N ALA A 75 26.95 10.03 20.20
CA ALA A 75 26.58 11.26 20.87
C ALA A 75 26.29 12.44 19.91
N GLN A 76 26.79 12.39 18.67
CA GLN A 76 26.52 13.43 17.65
C GLN A 76 25.21 13.18 16.88
N ARG A 77 24.48 12.09 17.18
CA ARG A 77 23.32 11.59 16.41
C ARG A 77 22.00 12.35 16.64
N ALA A 78 21.88 13.12 17.73
CA ALA A 78 20.60 13.76 18.10
C ALA A 78 20.46 15.23 17.63
N ALA A 79 21.55 15.90 17.27
CA ALA A 79 21.56 17.35 17.08
C ALA A 79 21.37 17.84 15.63
N GLY A 80 21.23 16.94 14.65
CA GLY A 80 21.18 17.28 13.22
C GLY A 80 19.99 16.73 12.45
N VAL A 81 18.98 16.20 13.12
CA VAL A 81 17.80 15.63 12.46
C VAL A 81 16.89 16.78 12.04
N ALA A 82 16.89 17.11 10.74
CA ALA A 82 15.90 18.02 10.18
C ALA A 82 14.50 17.52 10.52
N ASN A 83 13.62 18.43 10.96
CA ASN A 83 12.24 18.08 11.28
C ASN A 83 11.62 17.29 10.10
N PRO A 84 11.02 16.12 10.34
CA PRO A 84 10.44 15.33 9.28
C PRO A 84 9.31 16.14 8.62
N VAL A 85 9.30 16.17 7.29
CA VAL A 85 8.21 16.80 6.51
C VAL A 85 6.94 15.97 6.64
N LEU A 86 7.08 14.64 6.72
CA LEU A 86 6.01 13.70 7.02
C LEU A 86 6.31 13.00 8.35
N SER A 87 5.42 13.17 9.33
CA SER A 87 5.41 12.39 10.56
C SER A 87 4.49 11.18 10.43
N PHE A 88 4.77 10.13 11.19
CA PHE A 88 3.81 9.05 11.35
C PHE A 88 2.74 9.48 12.35
N GLU A 89 1.47 9.29 12.00
CA GLU A 89 0.35 9.75 12.84
C GLU A 89 -0.02 8.76 13.95
N GLY A 90 0.08 9.14 15.22
CA GLY A 90 -0.46 8.38 16.35
C GLY A 90 0.57 7.58 17.18
N ASP A 91 0.30 7.45 18.48
CA ASP A 91 1.28 6.96 19.47
C ASP A 91 1.36 5.43 19.62
N ARG A 92 0.39 4.67 19.09
CA ARG A 92 0.32 3.19 19.22
C ARG A 92 -0.24 2.51 17.97
N PHE A 93 0.66 2.15 17.05
CA PHE A 93 0.30 1.46 15.81
C PHE A 93 -0.03 -0.01 15.99
N ARG A 94 -1.22 -0.42 15.55
CA ARG A 94 -1.51 -1.85 15.28
C ARG A 94 -1.00 -2.22 13.89
N TRP A 95 0.32 -2.32 13.73
CA TRP A 95 0.99 -2.61 12.45
C TRP A 95 0.45 -3.85 11.74
N HIS A 96 0.05 -4.84 12.52
CA HIS A 96 -0.57 -6.05 12.00
C HIS A 96 -1.90 -5.78 11.27
N ASP A 97 -2.72 -4.84 11.77
CA ASP A 97 -3.99 -4.45 11.15
C ASP A 97 -3.76 -3.60 9.89
N VAL A 98 -2.72 -2.76 9.89
CA VAL A 98 -2.29 -2.00 8.71
C VAL A 98 -1.84 -2.95 7.60
N TYR A 99 -1.05 -3.98 7.95
CA TYR A 99 -0.59 -5.01 7.02
C TYR A 99 -1.74 -5.86 6.49
N ARG A 100 -2.65 -6.31 7.36
CA ARG A 100 -3.86 -7.04 6.95
C ARG A 100 -4.74 -6.22 6.02
N GLY A 101 -4.93 -4.93 6.31
CA GLY A 101 -5.65 -4.02 5.42
C GLY A 101 -5.01 -3.95 4.03
N LEU A 102 -3.68 -3.86 3.96
CA LEU A 102 -2.94 -3.83 2.69
C LEU A 102 -3.11 -5.14 1.91
N ARG A 103 -3.12 -6.29 2.62
CA ARG A 103 -3.41 -7.61 2.02
C ARG A 103 -4.83 -7.63 1.44
N VAL A 104 -5.84 -7.23 2.21
CA VAL A 104 -7.24 -7.17 1.77
C VAL A 104 -7.37 -6.32 0.50
N LEU A 105 -6.83 -5.10 0.51
CA LEU A 105 -6.89 -4.20 -0.63
C LEU A 105 -6.14 -4.76 -1.85
N THR A 106 -4.95 -5.34 -1.63
CA THR A 106 -4.17 -5.96 -2.70
C THR A 106 -4.89 -7.14 -3.34
N PHE A 107 -5.49 -8.03 -2.54
CA PHE A 107 -6.24 -9.17 -3.06
C PHE A 107 -7.53 -8.72 -3.74
N ARG A 108 -8.23 -7.72 -3.20
CA ARG A 108 -9.40 -7.11 -3.84
C ARG A 108 -9.04 -6.55 -5.21
N VAL A 109 -7.90 -5.86 -5.35
CA VAL A 109 -7.38 -5.38 -6.64
C VAL A 109 -6.99 -6.55 -7.56
N ALA A 110 -6.31 -7.57 -7.05
CA ALA A 110 -5.90 -8.72 -7.86
C ALA A 110 -7.08 -9.57 -8.34
N ARG A 111 -8.17 -9.63 -7.56
CA ARG A 111 -9.37 -10.45 -7.78
C ARG A 111 -10.66 -9.62 -7.56
N PRO A 112 -10.99 -8.68 -8.47
CA PRO A 112 -12.17 -7.80 -8.31
C PRO A 112 -13.52 -8.52 -8.35
N ASP A 113 -13.56 -9.75 -8.87
CA ASP A 113 -14.79 -10.52 -9.03
C ASP A 113 -14.89 -11.66 -8.01
N TRP A 114 -13.92 -11.79 -7.09
CA TRP A 114 -14.00 -12.76 -5.99
C TRP A 114 -14.97 -12.31 -4.90
N GLU A 115 -15.65 -13.30 -4.31
CA GLU A 115 -16.47 -13.11 -3.12
C GLU A 115 -15.63 -12.60 -1.95
N LEU A 116 -16.19 -11.69 -1.15
CA LEU A 116 -15.46 -11.03 -0.08
C LEU A 116 -14.98 -12.00 1.00
N TRP A 117 -15.71 -13.09 1.28
CA TRP A 117 -15.25 -14.11 2.22
C TRP A 117 -13.95 -14.77 1.77
N ARG A 118 -13.75 -14.98 0.46
CA ARG A 118 -12.50 -15.54 -0.10
C ARG A 118 -11.34 -14.56 0.07
N ILE A 119 -11.60 -13.27 -0.16
CA ILE A 119 -10.61 -12.21 0.07
C ILE A 119 -10.23 -12.14 1.56
N GLY A 120 -11.20 -12.20 2.46
CA GLY A 120 -10.99 -12.19 3.90
C GLY A 120 -10.18 -13.39 4.39
N ALA A 121 -10.56 -14.59 3.94
CA ALA A 121 -9.86 -15.82 4.26
C ALA A 121 -8.40 -15.78 3.79
N MET A 122 -8.17 -15.37 2.53
CA MET A 122 -6.81 -15.18 1.98
C MET A 122 -6.00 -14.09 2.69
N SER A 123 -6.66 -13.11 3.30
CA SER A 123 -6.03 -12.00 4.03
C SER A 123 -5.92 -12.24 5.53
N GLU A 124 -6.39 -13.38 6.03
CA GLU A 124 -6.43 -13.73 7.46
C GLU A 124 -7.22 -12.70 8.30
N VAL A 125 -8.35 -12.22 7.75
CA VAL A 125 -9.27 -11.27 8.39
C VAL A 125 -10.56 -11.98 8.79
N GLY A 126 -11.17 -11.56 9.89
CA GLY A 126 -12.44 -12.13 10.37
C GLY A 126 -12.28 -13.40 11.21
N TYR A 127 -11.03 -13.84 11.45
CA TYR A 127 -10.75 -14.87 12.44
C TYR A 127 -10.57 -14.23 13.81
N ASP A 128 -11.51 -14.52 14.71
CA ASP A 128 -11.47 -14.09 16.10
C ASP A 128 -10.14 -14.49 16.73
N THR A 129 -9.38 -13.52 17.24
CA THR A 129 -8.10 -13.78 17.90
C THR A 129 -8.23 -14.28 19.33
N THR A 130 -9.41 -14.16 19.94
CA THR A 130 -9.72 -14.50 21.33
C THR A 130 -10.15 -15.96 21.53
N ARG A 131 -10.76 -16.59 20.52
CA ARG A 131 -10.95 -18.05 20.47
C ARG A 131 -9.64 -18.81 20.27
N ASP A 132 -9.55 -20.01 20.86
CA ASP A 132 -8.43 -20.92 20.64
C ASP A 132 -8.24 -21.12 19.12
N LYS A 133 -6.97 -21.06 18.66
CA LYS A 133 -6.63 -21.27 17.25
C LYS A 133 -7.13 -22.61 16.73
N ARG A 134 -7.27 -23.63 17.59
CA ARG A 134 -7.74 -24.98 17.25
C ARG A 134 -9.23 -25.04 16.93
N GLU A 135 -10.02 -24.10 17.42
CA GLU A 135 -11.49 -24.05 17.26
C GLU A 135 -11.93 -23.14 16.11
N ARG A 136 -10.98 -22.53 15.38
CA ARG A 136 -11.30 -21.61 14.29
C ARG A 136 -11.58 -22.40 13.02
N ILE A 137 -12.82 -22.32 12.53
CA ILE A 137 -13.14 -22.76 11.16
C ILE A 137 -12.34 -21.89 10.19
N ARG A 138 -11.33 -22.50 9.55
CA ARG A 138 -10.55 -21.87 8.49
C ARG A 138 -11.18 -22.20 7.14
N LEU A 139 -11.83 -21.20 6.57
CA LEU A 139 -12.33 -21.27 5.21
C LEU A 139 -11.18 -21.43 4.20
N ASP A 140 -11.31 -22.37 3.28
CA ASP A 140 -10.44 -22.44 2.10
C ASP A 140 -10.91 -21.41 1.07
N PRO A 141 -10.14 -20.33 0.79
CA PRO A 141 -10.53 -19.32 -0.20
C PRO A 141 -10.63 -19.87 -1.64
N ARG A 142 -10.10 -21.08 -1.90
CA ARG A 142 -10.18 -21.77 -3.20
C ARG A 142 -11.21 -22.90 -3.21
N GLY A 143 -11.90 -23.13 -2.09
CA GLY A 143 -12.92 -24.17 -1.96
C GLY A 143 -14.16 -23.91 -2.84
N PRO A 144 -15.07 -24.89 -2.95
CA PRO A 144 -16.29 -24.77 -3.75
C PRO A 144 -17.20 -23.63 -3.28
N ARG A 145 -18.10 -23.16 -4.15
CA ARG A 145 -19.10 -22.15 -3.79
C ARG A 145 -20.17 -22.72 -2.86
N GLU A 146 -20.53 -23.98 -3.06
CA GLU A 146 -21.44 -24.72 -2.18
C GLU A 146 -20.88 -24.78 -0.75
N VAL A 147 -21.79 -24.77 0.22
CA VAL A 147 -21.47 -24.81 1.64
C VAL A 147 -21.71 -26.22 2.18
N SER A 148 -20.83 -26.66 3.06
CA SER A 148 -20.87 -28.02 3.62
C SER A 148 -21.84 -28.14 4.80
N GLY A 149 -22.19 -27.02 5.44
CA GLY A 149 -23.07 -26.99 6.61
C GLY A 149 -23.27 -25.58 7.19
N PRO A 150 -24.13 -25.43 8.22
CA PRO A 150 -24.49 -24.14 8.81
C PRO A 150 -23.30 -23.40 9.43
N GLU A 151 -22.33 -24.11 10.00
CA GLU A 151 -21.13 -23.51 10.60
C GLU A 151 -20.25 -22.81 9.53
N GLU A 152 -20.15 -23.38 8.33
CA GLU A 152 -19.42 -22.78 7.22
C GLU A 152 -20.11 -21.50 6.72
N VAL A 153 -21.45 -21.50 6.70
CA VAL A 153 -22.26 -20.32 6.35
C VAL A 153 -21.95 -19.18 7.32
N GLU A 154 -22.04 -19.44 8.63
CA GLU A 154 -21.74 -18.44 9.66
C GLU A 154 -20.30 -17.92 9.55
N ALA A 155 -19.32 -18.81 9.36
CA ALA A 155 -17.93 -18.41 9.17
C ALA A 155 -17.74 -17.52 7.94
N ARG A 156 -18.36 -17.85 6.79
CA ARG A 156 -18.31 -17.03 5.57
C ARG A 156 -18.94 -15.65 5.78
N GLU A 157 -20.01 -15.54 6.57
CA GLU A 157 -20.64 -14.26 6.92
C GLU A 157 -19.75 -13.39 7.80
N ILE A 158 -19.17 -13.96 8.86
CA ILE A 158 -18.27 -13.26 9.77
C ILE A 158 -17.07 -12.71 8.99
N VAL A 159 -16.43 -13.56 8.18
CA VAL A 159 -15.28 -13.17 7.36
C VAL A 159 -15.67 -12.11 6.34
N THR A 160 -16.85 -12.19 5.71
CA THR A 160 -17.36 -11.15 4.81
C THR A 160 -17.50 -9.80 5.52
N LYS A 161 -18.19 -9.75 6.66
CA LYS A 161 -18.40 -8.51 7.43
C LYS A 161 -17.08 -7.89 7.89
N ALA A 162 -16.13 -8.71 8.33
CA ALA A 162 -14.80 -8.25 8.73
C ALA A 162 -13.98 -7.73 7.53
N THR A 163 -14.11 -8.37 6.37
CA THR A 163 -13.44 -7.97 5.12
C THR A 163 -13.93 -6.61 4.65
N ILE A 164 -15.25 -6.36 4.68
CA ILE A 164 -15.82 -5.05 4.32
C ILE A 164 -15.17 -3.95 5.16
N ARG A 165 -15.15 -4.11 6.50
CA ARG A 165 -14.55 -3.13 7.41
C ARG A 165 -13.05 -2.94 7.16
N ALA A 166 -12.32 -4.04 6.97
CA ALA A 166 -10.88 -3.98 6.69
C ALA A 166 -10.58 -3.31 5.36
N LEU A 167 -11.42 -3.52 4.35
CA LEU A 167 -11.31 -2.91 3.03
C LEU A 167 -11.57 -1.41 3.09
N GLN A 168 -12.67 -0.96 3.71
CA GLN A 168 -12.99 0.46 3.92
C GLN A 168 -11.85 1.20 4.63
N ARG A 169 -11.30 0.61 5.70
CA ARG A 169 -10.15 1.19 6.40
C ARG A 169 -8.88 1.22 5.54
N ALA A 170 -8.66 0.20 4.71
CA ALA A 170 -7.49 0.15 3.83
C ALA A 170 -7.58 1.20 2.70
N GLU A 171 -8.79 1.46 2.18
CA GLU A 171 -9.05 2.51 1.21
C GLU A 171 -8.80 3.89 1.82
N ALA A 172 -9.38 4.16 2.99
CA ALA A 172 -9.12 5.38 3.76
C ALA A 172 -7.61 5.57 4.00
N ARG A 173 -6.88 4.51 4.39
CA ARG A 173 -5.41 4.59 4.55
C ARG A 173 -4.65 4.90 3.28
N ALA A 174 -5.10 4.38 2.13
CA ALA A 174 -4.45 4.69 0.86
C ALA A 174 -4.60 6.17 0.53
N GLU A 175 -5.80 6.73 0.74
CA GLU A 175 -6.09 8.14 0.45
C GLU A 175 -5.45 9.08 1.46
N ASN A 176 -5.48 8.75 2.76
CA ASN A 176 -4.75 9.52 3.76
C ASN A 176 -3.23 9.46 3.52
N ALA A 177 -2.69 8.30 3.11
CA ALA A 177 -1.28 8.23 2.70
C ALA A 177 -0.98 9.19 1.55
N ALA A 178 -1.88 9.30 0.57
CA ALA A 178 -1.75 10.22 -0.56
C ALA A 178 -1.78 11.68 -0.13
N ARG A 179 -2.41 12.01 0.99
CA ARG A 179 -2.44 13.34 1.61
C ARG A 179 -1.26 13.60 2.57
N GLY A 180 -0.42 12.60 2.81
CA GLY A 180 0.71 12.69 3.75
C GLY A 180 0.38 12.24 5.18
N HIS A 181 -0.87 11.84 5.44
CA HIS A 181 -1.35 11.36 6.74
C HIS A 181 -1.23 9.84 6.81
N PHE A 182 -0.21 9.31 7.50
CA PHE A 182 -0.04 7.85 7.58
C PHE A 182 0.57 7.34 8.89
N PRO A 183 0.12 6.17 9.37
CA PRO A 183 -1.09 5.45 8.98
C PRO A 183 -2.34 6.09 9.61
N CYS A 184 -3.32 6.43 8.77
CA CYS A 184 -4.59 7.02 9.21
C CYS A 184 -5.75 6.39 8.45
N ASP A 185 -6.76 5.87 9.14
CA ASP A 185 -7.97 5.30 8.54
C ASP A 185 -9.24 6.12 8.78
N ASP A 186 -9.07 7.39 9.15
CA ASP A 186 -10.16 8.35 9.19
C ASP A 186 -10.83 8.40 7.82
N GLN A 187 -12.15 8.37 7.84
CA GLN A 187 -12.93 8.39 6.62
C GLN A 187 -12.73 9.75 5.94
N VAL A 188 -12.38 9.69 4.66
CA VAL A 188 -12.23 10.85 3.79
C VAL A 188 -13.17 10.67 2.62
N ASP A 189 -13.73 11.77 2.13
CA ASP A 189 -14.31 11.74 0.78
C ASP A 189 -13.22 11.26 -0.17
N HIS A 190 -13.47 10.34 -1.10
CA HIS A 190 -12.46 9.92 -2.05
C HIS A 190 -13.08 9.34 -3.31
N SER A 191 -12.34 9.43 -4.41
CA SER A 191 -12.76 8.80 -5.66
C SER A 191 -12.99 7.30 -5.44
N LEU A 192 -13.98 6.76 -6.14
CA LEU A 192 -14.30 5.34 -6.08
C LEU A 192 -13.08 4.49 -6.45
N PHE A 193 -12.80 3.46 -5.64
CA PHE A 193 -11.77 2.48 -5.92
C PHE A 193 -12.21 1.57 -7.08
N ASN A 194 -11.88 1.98 -8.31
CA ASN A 194 -12.04 1.13 -9.48
C ASN A 194 -10.97 0.02 -9.48
N TYR A 195 -11.27 -1.10 -8.79
CA TYR A 195 -10.32 -2.20 -8.64
C TYR A 195 -9.89 -2.82 -9.97
N ARG A 196 -10.74 -2.82 -11.01
CA ARG A 196 -10.38 -3.32 -12.34
C ARG A 196 -9.31 -2.44 -12.98
N MET A 197 -9.44 -1.12 -12.85
CA MET A 197 -8.41 -0.18 -13.31
C MET A 197 -7.12 -0.29 -12.48
N LEU A 198 -7.24 -0.37 -11.15
CA LEU A 198 -6.10 -0.59 -10.26
C LEU A 198 -5.37 -1.90 -10.57
N ARG A 199 -6.10 -2.96 -10.96
CA ARG A 199 -5.51 -4.23 -11.40
C ARG A 199 -4.63 -4.05 -12.62
N LYS A 200 -5.12 -3.34 -13.64
CA LYS A 200 -4.34 -3.03 -14.86
C LYS A 200 -3.08 -2.23 -14.51
N ARG A 201 -3.21 -1.22 -13.64
CA ARG A 201 -2.07 -0.42 -13.12
C ARG A 201 -1.06 -1.30 -12.40
N LYS A 202 -1.51 -2.19 -11.49
CA LYS A 202 -0.64 -3.08 -10.72
C LYS A 202 0.07 -4.12 -11.60
N GLN A 203 -0.61 -4.66 -12.61
CA GLN A 203 0.02 -5.56 -13.59
C GLN A 203 1.09 -4.83 -14.42
N ALA A 204 0.80 -3.59 -14.87
CA ALA A 204 1.80 -2.79 -15.57
C ALA A 204 3.00 -2.46 -14.66
N LEU A 205 2.75 -2.13 -13.39
CA LEU A 205 3.78 -1.92 -12.39
C LEU A 205 4.66 -3.16 -12.22
N HIS A 206 4.10 -4.34 -11.98
CA HIS A 206 4.89 -5.57 -11.79
C HIS A 206 5.73 -5.90 -13.03
N ARG A 207 5.20 -5.69 -14.24
CA ARG A 207 5.99 -5.87 -15.48
C ARG A 207 7.16 -4.89 -15.51
N TRP A 208 6.91 -3.62 -15.21
CA TRP A 208 7.96 -2.60 -15.17
C TRP A 208 9.02 -2.90 -14.09
N GLU A 209 8.62 -3.30 -12.88
CA GLU A 209 9.56 -3.64 -11.79
C GLU A 209 10.47 -4.79 -12.17
N LYS A 210 9.91 -5.84 -12.80
CA LYS A 210 10.69 -6.97 -13.29
C LYS A 210 11.73 -6.50 -14.32
N SER A 211 11.29 -5.76 -15.34
CA SER A 211 12.19 -5.24 -16.37
C SER A 211 13.28 -4.32 -15.81
N GLU A 212 12.94 -3.48 -14.81
CA GLU A 212 13.90 -2.57 -14.18
C GLU A 212 14.91 -3.33 -13.32
N MET A 213 14.48 -4.36 -12.59
CA MET A 213 15.39 -5.25 -11.87
C MET A 213 16.35 -5.96 -12.82
N ASP A 214 15.85 -6.54 -13.92
CA ASP A 214 16.66 -7.23 -14.92
C ASP A 214 17.71 -6.26 -15.52
N ARG A 215 17.31 -5.02 -15.82
CA ARG A 215 18.21 -3.95 -16.31
C ARG A 215 19.31 -3.62 -15.30
N LEU A 216 18.98 -3.47 -14.02
CA LEU A 216 19.94 -3.14 -12.98
C LEU A 216 20.93 -4.29 -12.74
N LEU A 217 20.47 -5.54 -12.77
CA LEU A 217 21.33 -6.71 -12.67
C LEU A 217 22.31 -6.79 -13.85
N ALA A 218 21.82 -6.60 -15.08
CA ALA A 218 22.68 -6.56 -16.26
C ALA A 218 23.73 -5.44 -16.19
N SER A 219 23.35 -4.25 -15.71
CA SER A 219 24.27 -3.13 -15.53
C SER A 219 25.34 -3.40 -14.47
N GLN A 220 24.99 -4.10 -13.39
CA GLN A 220 25.94 -4.48 -12.34
C GLN A 220 26.97 -5.46 -12.89
N LEU A 221 26.53 -6.52 -13.56
CA LEU A 221 27.40 -7.52 -14.18
C LEU A 221 28.37 -6.90 -15.19
N ALA A 222 27.91 -5.96 -16.02
CA ALA A 222 28.77 -5.26 -16.96
C ALA A 222 29.84 -4.39 -16.28
N THR A 223 29.53 -3.84 -15.10
CA THR A 223 30.49 -3.05 -14.32
C THR A 223 31.53 -3.94 -13.66
N ASP A 224 31.10 -5.06 -13.09
CA ASP A 224 31.98 -6.01 -12.42
C ASP A 224 32.96 -6.67 -13.39
N ASN A 225 32.52 -6.99 -14.61
CA ASN A 225 33.41 -7.54 -15.66
C ASN A 225 34.50 -6.54 -16.07
N ARG A 226 34.19 -5.24 -16.19
CA ARG A 226 35.17 -4.20 -16.51
C ARG A 226 36.14 -3.88 -15.38
N ALA A 227 35.77 -4.17 -14.13
CA ALA A 227 36.66 -3.97 -12.98
C ALA A 227 37.66 -5.12 -12.79
N ASN A 228 37.44 -6.26 -13.47
CA ASN A 228 38.27 -7.46 -13.42
C ASN A 228 39.16 -7.65 -14.67
N GLU A 229 39.11 -6.72 -15.62
CA GLU A 229 40.00 -6.61 -16.79
C GLU A 229 41.10 -5.56 -16.52
#